data_AF-A0A930RFP0-F1
#
_entry.id   AF-A0A930RFP0-F1
#
_cell.length_a   1.000
_cell.length_b   1.000
_cell.length_c   1.000
_cell.angle_alpha   90.00
_cell.angle_beta   90.00
_cell.angle_gamma   90.00
#
_symmetry.space_group_name_H-M   'P 1'
#
loop_
_entity.id
_entity.type
_entity.pdbx_description
1 polymer ?
#
loop_
_entity_poly.entity_id
_entity_poly.type
_entity_poly.pdbx_seq_one_letter_code
_entity_poly.pdbx_strand_id
1 'polypeptide(L)' 'METVNVGFGDIVLTGRMVAIVAPTSMSAKRMVQDARDAGRLIDATYK' A
#
# COMPACT_ATOMS: atom_id res chain seq x y z
N MET A 1 -14.76 -5.89 13.90
CA MET A 1 -14.03 -5.94 12.61
C MET A 1 -13.16 -4.70 12.56
N GLU A 2 -11.87 -4.86 12.82
CA GLU A 2 -10.95 -3.72 12.95
C GLU A 2 -10.47 -3.23 11.58
N THR A 3 -10.26 -1.92 11.48
CA THR A 3 -9.86 -1.25 10.25
C THR A 3 -8.80 -0.19 10.51
N VAL A 4 -8.03 0.14 9.48
CA VAL A 4 -7.02 1.19 9.48
C VAL A 4 -7.38 2.21 8.40
N ASN A 5 -7.49 3.48 8.78
CA ASN A 5 -7.64 4.59 7.84
C ASN A 5 -6.27 4.89 7.20
N VAL A 6 -6.22 4.98 5.87
CA VAL A 6 -4.98 5.24 5.10
C VAL A 6 -4.97 6.61 4.41
N GLY A 7 -5.93 7.48 4.73
CA GLY A 7 -6.09 8.82 4.18
C GLY A 7 -7.30 8.95 3.25
N PHE A 8 -7.77 10.17 3.00
CA PHE A 8 -8.81 10.51 2.01
C PHE A 8 -10.14 9.71 2.10
N GLY A 9 -10.44 9.13 3.26
CA GLY A 9 -11.63 8.28 3.45
C GLY A 9 -11.42 6.81 3.06
N ASP A 10 -10.22 6.44 2.60
CA ASP A 10 -9.85 5.06 2.30
C ASP A 10 -9.54 4.27 3.57
N ILE A 11 -9.95 3.00 3.56
CA ILE A 11 -9.90 2.11 4.73
C ILE A 11 -9.42 0.72 4.31
N VAL A 12 -8.52 0.14 5.12
CA VAL A 12 -8.03 -1.24 4.95
C VAL A 12 -8.47 -2.09 6.15
N LEU A 13 -8.85 -3.35 5.90
CA LEU A 13 -9.17 -4.31 6.96
C LEU A 13 -7.87 -4.75 7.66
N THR A 14 -7.75 -4.51 8.97
CA THR A 14 -6.53 -4.81 9.73
C THR A 14 -6.12 -6.27 9.60
N GLY A 15 -7.09 -7.20 9.64
CA GLY A 15 -6.84 -8.64 9.50
C GLY A 15 -6.35 -9.10 8.12
N ARG A 16 -6.28 -8.21 7.12
CA ARG A 16 -5.71 -8.49 5.79
C ARG A 16 -4.36 -7.82 5.55
N MET A 17 -3.86 -7.04 6.52
CA MET A 17 -2.56 -6.38 6.40
C MET A 17 -1.43 -7.36 6.72
N VAL A 18 -0.45 -7.46 5.81
CA VAL A 18 0.73 -8.34 5.99
C VAL A 18 1.91 -7.56 6.56
N ALA A 19 2.14 -6.32 6.08
CA ALA A 19 3.23 -5.48 6.54
C ALA A 19 2.92 -3.98 6.29
N ILE A 20 3.52 -3.12 7.10
CA ILE A 20 3.63 -1.67 6.85
C ILE A 20 5.11 -1.36 6.64
N VAL A 21 5.45 -0.71 5.53
CA VAL A 21 6.84 -0.44 5.15
C VAL A 21 7.05 1.05 4.93
N ALA A 22 8.20 1.57 5.37
CA ALA A 22 8.58 2.95 5.08
C ALA A 22 8.99 3.08 3.59
N PRO A 23 8.48 4.09 2.85
CA PRO A 23 8.72 4.23 1.41
C PRO A 23 10.12 4.75 1.04
N THR A 24 11.02 4.89 2.02
CA THR A 24 12.32 5.54 1.85
C THR A 24 13.38 4.64 1.20
N SER A 25 13.24 3.31 1.27
CA SER A 25 14.24 2.37 0.75
C SER A 25 14.09 2.07 -0.74
N MET A 26 15.19 1.71 -1.40
CA MET A 26 15.19 1.26 -2.80
C MET A 26 14.36 -0.02 -2.97
N SER A 27 14.41 -0.94 -2.01
CA SER A 27 13.63 -2.19 -2.03
C SER A 27 12.13 -1.94 -2.02
N ALA A 28 11.65 -0.98 -1.21
CA ALA A 28 10.23 -0.62 -1.19
C ALA A 28 9.80 0.00 -2.53
N LYS A 29 10.60 0.92 -3.08
CA LYS A 29 10.32 1.52 -4.40
C LYS A 29 10.29 0.46 -5.51
N ARG A 30 11.21 -0.50 -5.48
CA ARG A 30 11.24 -1.63 -6.42
C ARG A 30 10.01 -2.51 -6.29
N MET A 31 9.59 -2.85 -5.08
CA MET A 31 8.37 -3.64 -4.83
C MET A 31 7.12 -2.97 -5.43
N VAL A 32 7.00 -1.65 -5.27
CA VAL A 32 5.88 -0.89 -5.85
C VAL A 32 5.94 -0.91 -7.38
N GLN A 33 7.13 -0.74 -7.97
CA GLN A 33 7.31 -0.81 -9.42
C GLN A 33 6.95 -2.20 -9.97
N ASP A 34 7.49 -3.26 -9.37
CA ASP A 34 7.21 -4.65 -9.76
C ASP A 34 5.70 -4.97 -9.67
N ALA A 35 5.01 -4.45 -8.66
CA ALA A 35 3.56 -4.60 -8.52
C ALA A 35 2.78 -3.82 -9.60
N ARG A 36 3.27 -2.63 -9.98
CA ARG A 36 2.69 -1.81 -11.05
C ARG A 36 2.83 -2.50 -12.40
N ASP A 37 4.04 -2.97 -12.73
CA ASP A 37 4.34 -3.64 -13.99
C ASP A 37 3.56 -4.95 -14.14
N ALA A 38 3.31 -5.64 -13.02
CA ALA A 38 2.47 -6.84 -12.99
C ALA A 38 0.95 -6.56 -12.94
N GLY A 39 0.50 -5.30 -12.95
CA GLY A 39 -0.92 -4.94 -12.86
C GLY A 39 -1.59 -5.28 -11.52
N ARG A 40 -0.82 -5.44 -10.44
CA ARG A 40 -1.30 -5.82 -9.10
C ARG A 40 -1.34 -4.65 -8.11
N LEU A 41 -0.80 -3.48 -8.48
CA LEU A 41 -0.76 -2.32 -7.61
C LEU A 41 -2.14 -1.64 -7.53
N ILE A 42 -2.66 -1.48 -6.31
CA ILE A 42 -3.73 -0.55 -6.00
C ILE A 42 -3.06 0.73 -5.48
N ASP A 43 -3.13 1.81 -6.28
CA ASP A 43 -2.51 3.09 -5.94
C ASP A 43 -3.56 4.03 -5.33
N ALA A 44 -3.49 4.22 -4.02
CA ALA A 44 -4.37 5.12 -3.26
C ALA A 44 -3.70 6.48 -2.97
N THR A 45 -2.64 6.83 -3.69
CA THR A 45 -1.93 8.11 -3.49
C THR A 45 -2.71 9.25 -4.15
N TYR A 46 -3.01 10.32 -3.40
CA TYR A 46 -3.59 11.55 -3.95
C TYR A 46 -2.51 12.41 -4.64
N LYS A 47 -2.90 13.20 -5.67
CA LYS A 47 -2.01 14.12 -6.41
C LYS A 47 -2.13 15.57 -5.92
#